data_AF-A0A158IXY1-F1
#
_entry.id   AF-A0A158IXY1-F1
#
_cell.length_a   1.000
_cell.length_b   1.000
_cell.length_c   1.000
_cell.angle_alpha   90.00
_cell.angle_beta   90.00
_cell.angle_gamma   90.00
#
_symmetry.space_group_name_H-M   'P 1'
#
loop_
_entity.id
_entity.type
_entity.pdbx_description
1 polymer ?
#
loop_
_entity_poly.entity_id
_entity_poly.type
_entity_poly.pdbx_seq_one_letter_code
_entity_poly.pdbx_strand_id
1 'polypeptide(L)'
;MSFRNFSTGNSHSFGGEYLELVPFEKIRYSDQFDNANLPGQMHTTISLRQVSCGTELTIVQEGVPEVIPVEMCYLGWQESLVQLAKLVELDIPD
;
A
#
# COMPACT_ATOMS: atom_id res chain seq x y z
N MET A 1 -10.58 2.51 2.14
CA MET A 1 -10.33 2.71 0.70
C MET A 1 -11.16 1.69 -0.10
N SER A 2 -11.46 1.96 -1.38
CA SER A 2 -12.15 0.99 -2.24
C SER A 2 -11.57 0.96 -3.64
N PHE A 3 -11.26 -0.23 -4.16
CA PHE A 3 -10.95 -0.44 -5.57
C PHE A 3 -12.24 -0.69 -6.33
N ARG A 4 -12.49 0.06 -7.39
CA ARG A 4 -13.62 -0.17 -8.30
C ARG A 4 -13.13 -0.45 -9.70
N ASN A 5 -13.52 -1.60 -10.24
CA ASN A 5 -13.30 -1.93 -11.64
C ASN A 5 -14.45 -1.31 -12.45
N PHE A 6 -14.16 -0.31 -13.28
CA PHE A 6 -15.18 0.42 -14.05
C PHE A 6 -15.80 -0.41 -15.19
N SER A 7 -15.09 -1.41 -15.71
CA SER A 7 -15.59 -2.28 -16.78
C SER A 7 -16.60 -3.30 -16.28
N THR A 8 -16.42 -3.81 -15.07
CA THR A 8 -17.27 -4.86 -14.48
C THR A 8 -18.23 -4.33 -13.40
N GLY A 9 -17.99 -3.13 -12.88
CA GLY A 9 -18.73 -2.54 -11.76
C GLY A 9 -18.35 -3.09 -10.39
N ASN A 10 -17.50 -4.13 -10.33
CA ASN A 10 -17.07 -4.75 -9.08
C ASN A 10 -16.29 -3.76 -8.21
N SER A 11 -16.51 -3.84 -6.90
CA SER A 11 -15.81 -3.02 -5.92
C SER A 11 -15.33 -3.88 -4.75
N HIS A 12 -14.11 -3.62 -4.30
CA HIS A 12 -13.54 -4.20 -3.09
C HIS A 12 -13.20 -3.07 -2.13
N SER A 13 -13.80 -3.07 -0.96
CA SER A 13 -13.51 -2.11 0.11
C SER A 13 -12.70 -2.78 1.22
N PHE A 14 -11.82 -1.98 1.79
CA PHE A 14 -10.93 -2.34 2.88
C PHE A 14 -10.60 -1.07 3.65
N GLY A 15 -10.28 -1.18 4.93
CA GLY A 15 -10.04 -0.02 5.77
C GLY A 15 -9.32 -0.37 7.06
N GLY A 16 -8.86 0.66 7.73
CA GLY A 16 -8.19 0.54 9.01
C GLY A 16 -7.76 1.90 9.53
N GLU A 17 -6.82 1.88 10.47
CA GLU A 17 -6.44 3.05 11.24
C GLU A 17 -4.95 3.35 11.09
N TYR A 18 -4.58 4.63 11.11
CA TYR A 18 -3.18 5.03 11.25
C TYR A 18 -2.75 4.80 12.70
N LEU A 19 -1.73 3.97 12.88
CA LEU A 19 -1.20 3.59 14.19
C LEU A 19 0.02 4.43 14.57
N GLU A 20 0.83 4.84 13.58
CA GLU A 20 2.03 5.66 13.78
C GLU A 20 2.27 6.55 12.56
N LEU A 21 2.48 7.84 12.78
CA LEU A 21 2.80 8.82 11.74
C LEU A 21 3.99 9.67 12.21
N VAL A 22 5.15 9.44 11.61
CA VAL A 22 6.35 10.27 11.81
C VAL A 22 6.64 10.96 10.48
N PRO A 23 6.52 12.30 10.41
CA PRO A 23 6.75 13.04 9.18
C PRO A 23 8.07 12.65 8.51
N PHE A 24 8.02 12.37 7.21
CA PHE A 24 9.17 12.03 6.36
C PHE A 24 9.94 10.75 6.73
N GLU A 25 9.52 10.00 7.75
CA GLU A 25 10.26 8.84 8.25
C GLU A 25 9.43 7.56 8.28
N LYS A 26 8.18 7.62 8.76
CA LYS A 26 7.39 6.40 8.97
C LYS A 26 5.89 6.62 8.88
N ILE A 27 5.23 5.66 8.25
CA ILE A 27 3.78 5.49 8.30
C ILE A 27 3.50 4.05 8.68
N ARG A 28 2.70 3.83 9.73
CA ARG A 28 2.17 2.51 10.09
C ARG A 28 0.66 2.57 10.17
N TYR A 29 0.01 1.61 9.55
CA TYR A 29 -1.45 1.49 9.58
C TYR A 29 -1.90 0.04 9.65
N SER A 30 -3.09 -0.17 10.19
CA SER A 30 -3.81 -1.43 10.05
C SER A 30 -4.63 -1.44 8.77
N ASP A 31 -4.93 -2.62 8.26
CA ASP A 31 -5.84 -2.80 7.13
C ASP A 31 -6.66 -4.08 7.29
N GLN A 32 -7.91 -4.06 6.87
CA GLN A 32 -8.83 -5.17 6.94
C GLN A 32 -9.82 -5.09 5.78
N PHE A 33 -10.06 -6.23 5.12
CA PHE A 33 -11.11 -6.33 4.10
C PHE A 33 -12.49 -6.35 4.75
N ASP A 34 -13.46 -5.66 4.14
CA ASP A 34 -14.87 -5.74 4.58
C ASP A 34 -15.51 -7.11 4.26
N ASN A 35 -14.86 -7.90 3.39
CA ASN A 35 -15.33 -9.22 2.99
C ASN A 35 -15.11 -10.24 4.12
N ALA A 36 -16.20 -10.77 4.68
CA ALA A 36 -16.18 -11.77 5.75
C ALA A 36 -15.39 -13.05 5.40
N ASN A 37 -15.19 -13.36 4.11
CA ASN A 37 -14.39 -14.51 3.66
C ASN A 37 -12.88 -14.24 3.64
N LEU A 38 -12.44 -13.01 3.92
CA LEU A 38 -11.05 -12.62 4.04
C LEU A 38 -10.76 -12.08 5.46
N PRO A 39 -10.96 -12.90 6.51
CA PRO A 39 -10.73 -12.46 7.88
C PRO A 39 -9.24 -12.27 8.13
N GLY A 40 -8.91 -11.28 8.95
CA GLY A 40 -7.53 -10.97 9.32
C GLY A 40 -7.28 -9.48 9.29
N GLN A 41 -6.53 -8.99 10.26
CA GLN A 41 -6.03 -7.62 10.28
C GLN A 41 -4.58 -7.64 9.81
N MET A 42 -4.33 -6.94 8.72
CA MET A 42 -2.99 -6.69 8.20
C MET A 42 -2.39 -5.47 8.87
N HIS A 43 -1.07 -5.44 8.93
CA HIS A 43 -0.31 -4.27 9.35
C HIS A 43 0.69 -3.93 8.25
N THR A 44 0.69 -2.68 7.81
CA THR A 44 1.68 -2.20 6.85
C THR A 44 2.53 -1.14 7.52
N THR A 45 3.84 -1.33 7.43
CA THR A 45 4.84 -0.35 7.85
C THR A 45 5.60 0.15 6.64
N ILE A 46 5.52 1.45 6.39
CA ILE A 46 6.27 2.18 5.38
C ILE A 46 7.37 2.95 6.09
N SER A 47 8.63 2.69 5.73
CA SER A 47 9.80 3.40 6.25
C SER A 47 10.46 4.17 5.13
N LEU A 48 10.75 5.43 5.38
CA LEU A 48 11.38 6.36 4.47
C LEU A 48 12.71 6.80 5.06
N ARG A 49 13.76 6.81 4.23
CA ARG A 49 15.07 7.29 4.65
C ARG A 49 15.65 8.18 3.56
N GLN A 50 16.05 9.40 3.93
CA GLN A 50 16.73 10.29 3.01
C GLN A 50 18.08 9.71 2.58
N VAL A 51 18.35 9.77 1.28
CA VAL A 51 19.62 9.39 0.65
C VAL A 51 20.06 10.49 -0.33
N SER A 52 21.29 10.41 -0.83
CA SER A 52 21.87 11.48 -1.67
C SER A 52 21.12 11.75 -2.97
N CYS A 53 20.38 10.76 -3.48
CA CYS A 53 19.63 10.84 -4.73
C CYS A 53 18.11 10.86 -4.54
N GLY A 54 17.61 11.02 -3.32
CA GLY A 54 16.17 11.01 -3.03
C GLY A 54 15.84 10.28 -1.73
N THR A 55 14.92 9.34 -1.80
CA THR A 55 14.39 8.63 -0.62
C THR A 55 14.44 7.12 -0.85
N GLU A 56 15.08 6.40 0.06
CA GLU A 56 14.94 4.96 0.18
C GLU A 56 13.59 4.64 0.82
N LEU A 57 12.88 3.67 0.23
CA LEU A 57 11.55 3.22 0.64
C LEU A 57 11.60 1.74 1.00
N THR A 58 11.18 1.39 2.21
CA THR A 58 10.99 0.00 2.65
C THR A 58 9.55 -0.19 3.10
N ILE A 59 8.90 -1.25 2.62
CA ILE A 59 7.52 -1.58 2.96
C ILE A 59 7.48 -3.01 3.47
N VAL A 60 6.87 -3.22 4.64
CA VAL A 60 6.58 -4.53 5.18
C VAL A 60 5.08 -4.63 5.41
N GLN A 61 4.45 -5.64 4.81
CA GLN A 61 3.05 -5.96 5.01
C GLN A 61 2.95 -7.31 5.73
N GLU A 62 2.41 -7.28 6.94
CA GLU A 62 2.29 -8.43 7.84
C GLU A 62 0.82 -8.83 7.98
N GLY A 63 0.57 -10.10 8.32
CA GLY A 63 -0.78 -10.59 8.58
C GLY A 63 -1.67 -10.72 7.34
N VAL A 64 -1.06 -10.83 6.14
CA VAL A 64 -1.80 -11.13 4.91
C VAL A 64 -2.58 -12.45 5.09
N PRO A 65 -3.91 -12.47 4.89
CA PRO A 65 -4.71 -13.68 5.00
C PRO A 65 -4.17 -14.82 4.13
N GLU A 66 -4.06 -16.03 4.67
CA GLU A 66 -3.44 -17.20 3.96
C GLU A 66 -4.13 -17.55 2.63
N VAL A 67 -5.41 -17.20 2.47
CA VAL A 67 -6.17 -17.40 1.23
C VAL A 67 -5.74 -16.46 0.10
N ILE A 68 -5.03 -15.38 0.41
CA ILE A 68 -4.50 -14.45 -0.59
C ILE A 68 -3.09 -14.91 -0.98
N PRO A 69 -2.86 -15.25 -2.26
CA PRO A 69 -1.52 -15.62 -2.72
C PRO A 69 -0.55 -14.45 -2.57
N VAL A 70 0.58 -14.68 -1.90
CA VAL A 70 1.58 -13.66 -1.60
C VAL A 70 2.15 -13.03 -2.88
N GLU A 71 2.29 -13.82 -3.95
CA GLU A 71 2.73 -13.35 -5.26
C GLU A 71 1.77 -12.33 -5.88
N MET A 72 0.46 -12.42 -5.60
CA MET A 72 -0.52 -11.43 -6.06
C MET A 72 -0.40 -10.12 -5.28
N CYS A 73 -0.05 -10.18 -3.98
CA CYS A 73 0.29 -8.99 -3.21
C CYS A 73 1.54 -8.30 -3.78
N TYR A 74 2.59 -9.06 -4.11
CA TYR A 74 3.78 -8.51 -4.74
C TYR A 74 3.47 -7.83 -6.08
N LEU A 75 2.67 -8.48 -6.94
CA LEU A 75 2.27 -7.89 -8.22
C LEU A 75 1.55 -6.54 -8.02
N GLY A 76 0.57 -6.50 -7.11
CA GLY A 76 -0.15 -5.25 -6.80
C GLY A 76 0.76 -4.15 -6.25
N TRP A 77 1.72 -4.49 -5.38
CA TRP A 77 2.71 -3.54 -4.87
C TRP A 77 3.65 -3.04 -5.97
N GLN A 78 4.13 -3.91 -6.85
CA GLN A 78 5.00 -3.52 -7.97
C GLN A 78 4.31 -2.51 -8.89
N GLU A 79 3.07 -2.79 -9.29
CA GLU A 79 2.28 -1.89 -10.13
C GLU A 79 2.02 -0.53 -9.45
N SER A 80 1.77 -0.56 -8.14
CA SER A 80 1.54 0.65 -7.34
C SER A 80 2.82 1.49 -7.18
N LEU A 81 3.97 0.85 -6.94
CA LEU A 81 5.26 1.52 -6.79
C LEU A 81 5.74 2.15 -8.10
N VAL A 82 5.49 1.50 -9.24
CA VAL A 82 5.76 2.10 -10.56
C VAL A 82 4.92 3.36 -10.79
N GLN A 83 3.66 3.37 -10.34
CA GLN A 83 2.81 4.56 -10.43
C GLN A 83 3.25 5.65 -9.44
N LEU A 84 3.65 5.27 -8.22
CA LEU A 84 4.19 6.21 -7.23
C LEU A 84 5.43 6.92 -7.76
N ALA A 85 6.39 6.19 -8.32
CA ALA A 85 7.60 6.76 -8.91
C ALA A 85 7.25 7.80 -9.99
N LYS A 86 6.33 7.47 -10.91
CA LYS A 86 5.84 8.43 -11.92
C LYS A 86 5.19 9.67 -11.31
N LEU A 87 4.54 9.57 -10.16
CA LEU A 87 3.89 10.70 -9.52
C LEU A 87 4.88 11.61 -8.79
N VAL A 88 5.87 11.04 -8.10
CA VAL A 88 6.72 11.79 -7.16
C VAL A 88 8.10 12.15 -7.71
N GLU A 89 8.58 11.48 -8.76
CA GLU A 89 9.90 11.73 -9.35
C GLU A 89 9.86 12.59 -10.62
N LEU A 90 8.68 12.74 -11.24
CA LEU A 90 8.56 13.60 -12.43
C LEU A 90 8.73 15.07 -12.01
N ASP A 91 9.87 15.64 -12.39
CA ASP A 91 10.08 17.08 -12.40
C ASP A 91 9.42 17.63 -13.67
N ILE A 92 8.21 18.18 -13.54
CA ILE A 92 7.51 18.87 -14.63
C ILE A 92 7.93 20.34 -14.53
N PRO A 93 8.77 20.84 -15.45
CA PRO A 93 9.09 22.27 -15.48
C PRO A 93 7.82 23.06 -15.78
N ASP A 94 7.65 24.20 -15.11
CA ASP A 94 6.60 25.19 -15.44
C ASP A 94 6.70 25.68 -16.91
#